data_AF-A0A7V1WR46-F1
#
_entry.id   AF-A0A7V1WR46-F1
#
_cell.length_a   1.000
_cell.length_b   1.000
_cell.length_c   1.000
_cell.angle_alpha   90.00
_cell.angle_beta   90.00
_cell.angle_gamma   90.00
#
_symmetry.space_group_name_H-M   'P 1'
#
loop_
_entity.id
_entity.type
_entity.pdbx_description
1 polymer ?
#
loop_
_entity_poly.entity_id
_entity_poly.type
_entity_poly.pdbx_seq_one_letter_code
_entity_poly.pdbx_strand_id
1 'polypeptide(L)'
;MFRLTKNRFIWISFLILIVSMKSGAQNMNEEFRKKPPEPLKEIPFSIGKPIETTLKNGLRIVIFENNRLPIVNYRLCFKVGDINDPPDQIGLTAALTHMLSQGTAKRTSKQFAEEVESLGASISASSSHDNLIISSASLNIYSDKILDLVSDMVLNPVFPENELNLYKQNTIEELKFQRSQPSFLADEQVARIIYGKHPYSIISPKASDIEKLTRDKLIDWRKKILIPNNAIFIIVGDVNPKVMIDKIESLFGNWQPGETPKKDFESPPVRNEKTLTIVDRKGSAQSNIVISNLAIPRNHPDYFPVIVMNQILGAGASSRLFLNLRESKGYTYGAYSNFDMKRLAGNFEASAEVRTQVTADALKEFFYELNRIRDSKVSEEELKDAKNFLTGVFPIRLETQEGLTNLITQQQLFDLPSDYLQTYSEKVNAVTADDVQRVAQKYILPDKAAIVIVGDAEEILDKVKTYASKLEIFDTEGNPQNISNYAKSDEKPAINVSGKWELTIDASMMGAPNQNLTLLLEQKDTLVTGTVDSALGKAEIQNGKVRGNRLSATVVFSVPGQNMQLEAKVNAEVKENQMKGSISLTQMSLTLPFSGKKVN
;
A
#
# COMPACT_ATOMS: atom_id res chain seq x y z
N MET A 1 13.78 -85.19 -7.34
CA MET A 1 15.05 -85.26 -6.60
C MET A 1 15.97 -84.15 -7.12
N PHE A 2 16.14 -83.07 -6.34
CA PHE A 2 17.43 -82.39 -6.07
C PHE A 2 18.38 -82.08 -7.24
N ARG A 3 19.08 -80.95 -7.35
CA ARG A 3 19.23 -79.69 -6.59
C ARG A 3 20.25 -78.89 -7.43
N LEU A 4 20.18 -77.56 -7.35
CA LEU A 4 21.33 -76.63 -7.44
C LEU A 4 22.13 -76.52 -8.75
N THR A 5 21.67 -75.68 -9.69
CA THR A 5 22.55 -74.78 -10.48
C THR A 5 21.86 -73.47 -10.89
N LYS A 6 20.82 -73.04 -10.14
CA LYS A 6 20.02 -71.84 -10.44
C LYS A 6 20.38 -70.64 -9.56
N ASN A 7 21.68 -70.40 -9.32
CA ASN A 7 22.13 -69.23 -8.52
C ASN A 7 23.46 -68.57 -8.96
N ARG A 8 24.07 -68.98 -10.09
CA ARG A 8 25.27 -68.28 -10.64
C ARG A 8 24.97 -67.32 -11.79
N PHE A 9 23.91 -67.55 -12.55
CA PHE A 9 23.52 -66.67 -13.67
C PHE A 9 22.78 -65.40 -13.22
N ILE A 10 22.08 -65.45 -12.08
CA ILE A 10 21.31 -64.29 -11.58
C ILE A 10 22.25 -63.21 -10.99
N TRP A 11 23.38 -63.61 -10.38
CA TRP A 11 24.36 -62.66 -9.84
C TRP A 11 25.21 -61.97 -10.91
N ILE A 12 25.51 -62.64 -12.03
CA ILE A 12 26.29 -62.04 -13.13
C ILE A 12 25.42 -61.05 -13.93
N SER A 13 24.14 -61.34 -14.14
CA SER A 13 23.21 -60.39 -14.76
C SER A 13 22.89 -59.18 -13.86
N PHE A 14 22.89 -59.34 -12.53
CA PHE A 14 22.72 -58.21 -11.60
C PHE A 14 23.97 -57.33 -11.51
N LEU A 15 25.18 -57.91 -11.64
CA LEU A 15 26.43 -57.15 -11.64
C LEU A 15 26.64 -56.34 -12.94
N ILE A 16 26.25 -56.88 -14.09
CA ILE A 16 26.34 -56.19 -15.40
C ILE A 16 25.31 -55.05 -15.50
N LEU A 17 24.15 -55.19 -14.85
CA LEU A 17 23.15 -54.10 -14.75
C LEU A 17 23.60 -52.99 -13.80
N ILE A 18 24.29 -53.32 -12.69
CA ILE A 18 24.82 -52.33 -11.73
C ILE A 18 26.07 -51.61 -12.28
N VAL A 19 26.88 -52.26 -13.11
CA VAL A 19 28.05 -51.62 -13.76
C VAL A 19 27.66 -50.80 -14.99
N SER A 20 26.53 -51.10 -15.66
CA SER A 20 26.01 -50.28 -16.76
C SER A 20 25.12 -49.11 -16.30
N MET A 21 24.64 -49.11 -15.05
CA MET A 21 23.95 -47.96 -14.43
C MET A 21 24.89 -46.93 -13.79
N LYS A 22 26.20 -47.21 -13.69
CA LYS A 22 27.18 -46.30 -13.07
C LYS A 22 27.99 -45.45 -14.06
N SER A 23 27.71 -45.53 -15.36
CA SER A 23 28.42 -44.78 -16.40
C SER A 23 27.52 -43.90 -17.28
N GLY A 24 26.23 -43.79 -16.96
CA GLY A 24 25.28 -42.86 -17.60
C GLY A 24 24.92 -41.63 -16.76
N ALA A 25 25.34 -41.56 -15.51
CA ALA A 25 25.31 -40.34 -14.70
C ALA A 25 26.64 -39.57 -14.87
N GLN A 26 27.07 -39.37 -16.12
CA GLN A 26 28.00 -38.29 -16.41
C GLN A 26 27.27 -37.00 -16.09
N ASN A 27 27.73 -36.30 -15.04
CA ASN A 27 27.66 -34.84 -14.87
C ASN A 27 26.70 -34.18 -15.87
N MET A 28 25.38 -34.26 -15.63
CA MET A 28 24.46 -33.31 -16.24
C MET A 28 24.92 -31.97 -15.70
N ASN A 29 25.69 -31.28 -16.53
CA ASN A 29 26.47 -30.11 -16.22
C ASN A 29 25.57 -29.13 -15.45
N GLU A 30 25.75 -29.02 -14.12
CA GLU A 30 24.97 -28.10 -13.27
C GLU A 30 25.17 -26.64 -13.72
N GLU A 31 26.02 -26.37 -14.72
CA GLU A 31 26.01 -25.13 -15.49
C GLU A 31 24.60 -24.65 -15.89
N PHE A 32 23.67 -25.55 -16.25
CA PHE A 32 22.30 -25.11 -16.61
C PHE A 32 21.54 -24.49 -15.43
N ARG A 33 21.92 -24.79 -14.19
CA ARG A 33 21.40 -24.12 -12.98
C ARG A 33 22.15 -22.84 -12.65
N LYS A 34 23.37 -22.68 -13.17
CA LYS A 34 24.21 -21.49 -12.99
C LYS A 34 23.90 -20.38 -14.00
N LYS A 35 23.28 -20.72 -15.13
CA LYS A 35 22.88 -19.77 -16.16
C LYS A 35 21.36 -19.84 -16.31
N PRO A 36 20.62 -18.72 -16.17
CA PRO A 36 19.19 -18.72 -16.46
C PRO A 36 18.96 -19.19 -17.91
N PRO A 37 17.82 -19.82 -18.21
CA PRO A 37 17.48 -20.16 -19.58
C PRO A 37 17.51 -18.89 -20.44
N GLU A 38 18.06 -19.01 -21.66
CA GLU A 38 18.07 -17.90 -22.61
C GLU A 38 16.64 -17.41 -22.85
N PRO A 39 16.41 -16.09 -22.95
CA PRO A 39 15.10 -15.55 -23.28
C PRO A 39 14.56 -16.17 -24.57
N LEU A 40 13.28 -16.54 -24.58
CA LEU A 40 12.62 -16.95 -25.81
C LEU A 40 12.71 -15.83 -26.85
N LYS A 41 12.75 -16.21 -28.13
CA LYS A 41 12.65 -15.22 -29.22
C LYS A 41 11.39 -14.39 -29.03
N GLU A 42 11.51 -13.08 -29.16
CA GLU A 42 10.38 -12.16 -29.10
C GLU A 42 9.35 -12.56 -30.15
N ILE A 43 8.12 -12.82 -29.70
CA ILE A 43 6.99 -13.08 -30.59
C ILE A 43 6.39 -11.71 -30.92
N PRO A 44 6.37 -11.28 -32.19
CA PRO A 44 5.81 -9.98 -32.55
C PRO A 44 4.35 -9.89 -32.11
N PHE A 45 4.07 -8.99 -31.16
CA PHE A 45 2.72 -8.68 -30.75
C PHE A 45 2.10 -7.71 -31.75
N SER A 46 1.04 -8.14 -32.43
CA SER A 46 0.22 -7.27 -33.26
C SER A 46 -1.19 -7.21 -32.69
N ILE A 47 -1.56 -6.05 -32.19
CA ILE A 47 -2.96 -5.72 -31.95
C ILE A 47 -3.59 -5.32 -33.29
N GLY A 48 -4.80 -5.82 -33.58
CA GLY A 48 -5.55 -5.37 -34.76
C GLY A 48 -5.79 -3.87 -34.72
N LYS A 49 -5.99 -3.25 -35.89
CA LYS A 49 -6.40 -1.84 -35.93
C LYS A 49 -7.81 -1.70 -35.34
N PRO A 50 -8.07 -0.71 -34.48
CA PRO A 50 -9.41 -0.50 -33.97
C PRO A 50 -10.33 0.05 -35.06
N ILE A 51 -11.61 -0.21 -34.89
CA ILE A 51 -12.68 0.53 -35.55
C ILE A 51 -13.10 1.65 -34.60
N GLU A 52 -12.94 2.89 -35.06
CA GLU A 52 -13.28 4.08 -34.29
C GLU A 52 -14.41 4.84 -34.98
N THR A 53 -15.41 5.26 -34.19
CA THR A 53 -16.49 6.13 -34.66
C THR A 53 -16.93 7.07 -33.54
N THR A 54 -17.71 8.10 -33.87
CA THR A 54 -18.30 9.03 -32.90
C THR A 54 -19.77 9.21 -33.23
N LEU A 55 -20.65 8.96 -32.26
CA LEU A 55 -22.08 9.20 -32.41
C LEU A 55 -22.39 10.70 -32.50
N LYS A 56 -23.58 11.05 -32.99
CA LYS A 56 -24.01 12.46 -33.13
C LYS A 56 -24.01 13.25 -31.83
N ASN A 57 -24.19 12.57 -30.69
CA ASN A 57 -24.15 13.18 -29.35
C ASN A 57 -22.72 13.30 -28.78
N GLY A 58 -21.69 12.93 -29.54
CA GLY A 58 -20.29 13.03 -29.14
C GLY A 58 -19.72 11.80 -28.43
N LEU A 59 -20.49 10.74 -28.20
CA LEU A 59 -19.97 9.49 -27.64
C LEU A 59 -18.98 8.85 -28.61
N ARG A 60 -17.71 8.76 -28.21
CA ARG A 60 -16.67 8.07 -28.97
C ARG A 60 -16.77 6.56 -28.73
N ILE A 61 -16.65 5.77 -29.79
CA ILE A 61 -16.69 4.30 -29.74
C ILE A 61 -15.38 3.77 -30.33
N VAL A 62 -14.74 2.84 -29.63
CA VAL A 62 -13.49 2.18 -30.05
C VAL A 62 -13.66 0.67 -29.91
N ILE A 63 -13.60 -0.06 -31.01
CA ILE A 63 -13.81 -1.52 -31.04
C ILE A 63 -12.55 -2.23 -31.51
N PHE A 64 -12.08 -3.18 -30.71
CA PHE A 64 -11.04 -4.14 -31.09
C PHE A 64 -11.66 -5.54 -31.19
N GLU A 65 -11.76 -6.06 -32.40
CA GLU A 65 -12.24 -7.42 -32.64
C GLU A 65 -11.21 -8.45 -32.15
N ASN A 66 -11.68 -9.40 -31.36
CA ASN A 66 -10.87 -10.52 -30.86
C ASN A 66 -11.75 -11.75 -30.64
N ASN A 67 -11.80 -12.62 -31.65
CA ASN A 67 -12.62 -13.83 -31.68
C ASN A 67 -11.94 -15.08 -31.08
N ARG A 68 -10.86 -14.92 -30.31
CA ARG A 68 -10.16 -16.07 -29.70
C ARG A 68 -11.00 -16.79 -28.64
N LEU A 69 -11.86 -16.05 -27.95
CA LEU A 69 -12.78 -16.54 -26.93
C LEU A 69 -14.14 -15.86 -27.13
N PRO A 70 -15.26 -16.56 -26.86
CA PRO A 70 -16.62 -16.01 -27.01
C PRO A 70 -16.97 -15.06 -25.85
N ILE A 71 -16.07 -14.14 -25.52
CA ILE A 71 -16.16 -13.19 -24.41
C ILE A 71 -16.00 -11.79 -24.98
N VAL A 72 -16.68 -10.83 -24.35
CA VAL A 72 -16.60 -9.41 -24.67
C VAL A 72 -16.35 -8.62 -23.40
N ASN A 73 -15.38 -7.72 -23.47
CA ASN A 73 -15.08 -6.74 -22.44
C ASN A 73 -15.52 -5.36 -22.90
N TYR A 74 -16.19 -4.65 -22.01
CA TYR A 74 -16.73 -3.33 -22.21
C TYR A 74 -16.12 -2.38 -21.18
N ARG A 75 -15.76 -1.17 -21.63
CA ARG A 75 -15.38 -0.06 -20.77
C ARG A 75 -16.07 1.20 -21.25
N LEU A 76 -16.93 1.78 -20.42
CA LEU A 76 -17.42 3.14 -20.63
C LEU A 76 -16.63 4.07 -19.73
N CYS A 77 -15.72 4.82 -20.35
CA CYS A 77 -14.71 5.62 -19.67
C CYS A 77 -15.04 7.10 -19.78
N PHE A 78 -14.84 7.84 -18.69
CA PHE A 78 -15.00 9.29 -18.65
C PHE A 78 -13.70 9.93 -18.17
N LYS A 79 -13.32 11.03 -18.81
CA LYS A 79 -12.11 11.80 -18.45
C LYS A 79 -12.39 12.80 -17.31
N VAL A 80 -13.00 12.29 -16.25
CA VAL A 80 -13.40 13.00 -15.01
C VAL A 80 -13.22 12.04 -13.85
N GLY A 81 -12.63 12.50 -12.74
CA GLY A 81 -12.34 11.65 -11.58
C GLY A 81 -12.52 12.41 -10.27
N ASP A 82 -11.97 11.86 -9.18
CA ASP A 82 -12.15 12.39 -7.83
C ASP A 82 -11.60 13.82 -7.66
N ILE A 83 -10.60 14.22 -8.47
CA ILE A 83 -10.10 15.62 -8.45
C ILE A 83 -11.14 16.65 -8.87
N ASN A 84 -12.21 16.20 -9.52
CA ASN A 84 -13.28 17.05 -9.98
C ASN A 84 -14.38 17.24 -8.93
N ASP A 85 -14.32 16.54 -7.79
CA ASP A 85 -15.26 16.73 -6.71
C ASP A 85 -15.30 18.21 -6.28
N PRO A 86 -16.49 18.79 -6.05
CA PRO A 86 -16.60 20.12 -5.46
C PRO A 86 -15.82 20.17 -4.12
N PRO A 87 -15.12 21.28 -3.81
CA PRO A 87 -14.31 21.36 -2.59
C PRO A 87 -15.06 21.08 -1.27
N ASP A 88 -16.39 21.28 -1.25
CA ASP A 88 -17.27 21.02 -0.11
C ASP A 88 -17.94 19.64 -0.15
N GLN A 89 -17.61 18.80 -1.13
CA GLN A 89 -18.25 17.51 -1.43
C GLN A 89 -17.22 16.45 -1.86
N ILE A 90 -16.10 16.37 -1.15
CA ILE A 90 -15.07 15.34 -1.39
C ILE A 90 -15.66 13.94 -1.16
N GLY A 91 -15.39 13.01 -2.08
CA GLY A 91 -15.94 11.66 -2.09
C GLY A 91 -17.24 11.53 -2.89
N LEU A 92 -17.71 12.60 -3.56
CA LEU A 92 -18.96 12.59 -4.33
C LEU A 92 -18.85 11.71 -5.58
N THR A 93 -17.72 11.74 -6.29
CA THR A 93 -17.50 10.89 -7.48
C THR A 93 -17.39 9.41 -7.07
N ALA A 94 -16.64 9.10 -6.02
CA ALA A 94 -16.55 7.75 -5.48
C ALA A 94 -17.92 7.23 -5.02
N ALA A 95 -18.70 8.04 -4.31
CA ALA A 95 -20.07 7.70 -3.91
C ALA A 95 -20.99 7.48 -5.12
N LEU A 96 -20.92 8.36 -6.13
CA LEU A 96 -21.69 8.20 -7.36
C LEU A 96 -21.42 6.86 -8.01
N THR A 97 -20.15 6.52 -8.24
CA THR A 97 -19.78 5.26 -8.91
C THR A 97 -20.26 4.04 -8.17
N HIS A 98 -20.10 4.00 -6.83
CA HIS A 98 -20.63 2.92 -6.01
C HIS A 98 -22.15 2.79 -6.15
N MET A 99 -22.84 3.94 -6.14
CA MET A 99 -24.30 4.01 -6.14
C MET A 99 -24.94 3.73 -7.50
N LEU A 100 -24.19 3.75 -8.62
CA LEU A 100 -24.71 3.47 -9.96
C LEU A 100 -25.38 2.09 -10.06
N SER A 101 -24.78 1.06 -9.46
CA SER A 101 -25.31 -0.32 -9.47
C SER A 101 -26.33 -0.62 -8.37
N GLN A 102 -26.62 0.34 -7.48
CA GLN A 102 -27.51 0.12 -6.33
C GLN A 102 -29.00 0.32 -6.64
N GLY A 103 -29.35 0.52 -7.91
CA GLY A 103 -30.74 0.55 -8.36
C GLY A 103 -30.97 1.48 -9.52
N THR A 104 -31.82 1.05 -10.43
CA THR A 104 -32.27 1.81 -11.60
C THR A 104 -33.78 2.01 -11.57
N ALA A 105 -34.31 2.78 -12.51
CA ALA A 105 -35.75 2.95 -12.67
C ALA A 105 -36.50 1.62 -12.90
N LYS A 106 -35.81 0.59 -13.41
CA LYS A 106 -36.41 -0.72 -13.73
C LYS A 106 -36.08 -1.81 -12.71
N ARG A 107 -35.02 -1.65 -11.92
CA ARG A 107 -34.46 -2.73 -11.09
C ARG A 107 -34.03 -2.21 -9.72
N THR A 108 -34.36 -2.97 -8.69
CA THR A 108 -33.74 -2.80 -7.36
C THR A 108 -32.26 -3.22 -7.39
N SER A 109 -31.47 -2.82 -6.39
CA SER A 109 -30.07 -3.26 -6.23
C SER A 109 -29.95 -4.80 -6.35
N LYS A 110 -30.79 -5.52 -5.59
CA LYS A 110 -30.82 -6.98 -5.59
C LYS A 110 -31.15 -7.57 -6.97
N GLN A 111 -32.18 -7.07 -7.64
CA GLN A 111 -32.54 -7.57 -8.98
C GLN A 111 -31.45 -7.29 -10.01
N PHE A 112 -30.79 -6.13 -9.93
CA PHE A 112 -29.68 -5.80 -10.81
C PHE A 112 -28.52 -6.80 -10.61
N ALA A 113 -28.15 -7.07 -9.36
CA ALA A 113 -27.09 -8.02 -9.02
C ALA A 113 -27.44 -9.47 -9.46
N GLU A 114 -28.66 -9.94 -9.16
CA GLU A 114 -29.13 -11.27 -9.55
C GLU A 114 -29.17 -11.45 -11.08
N GLU A 115 -29.56 -10.41 -11.83
CA GLU A 115 -29.57 -10.46 -13.29
C GLU A 115 -28.14 -10.56 -13.85
N VAL A 116 -27.20 -9.75 -13.34
CA VAL A 116 -25.78 -9.83 -13.72
C VAL A 116 -25.20 -11.21 -13.43
N GLU A 117 -25.46 -11.76 -12.24
CA GLU A 117 -24.99 -13.08 -11.82
C GLU A 117 -25.57 -14.19 -12.69
N SER A 118 -26.86 -14.13 -13.03
CA SER A 118 -27.53 -15.14 -13.87
C SER A 118 -26.93 -15.25 -15.28
N LEU A 119 -26.25 -14.20 -15.76
CA LEU A 119 -25.58 -14.16 -17.05
C LEU A 119 -24.12 -14.67 -16.97
N GLY A 120 -23.62 -14.98 -15.77
CA GLY A 120 -22.20 -15.24 -15.55
C GLY A 120 -21.33 -14.04 -15.91
N ALA A 121 -21.87 -12.82 -15.76
CA ALA A 121 -21.22 -11.58 -16.16
C ALA A 121 -20.67 -10.83 -14.95
N SER A 122 -19.88 -9.80 -15.22
CA SER A 122 -19.48 -8.79 -14.23
C SER A 122 -19.86 -7.40 -14.74
N ILE A 123 -20.36 -6.55 -13.84
CA ILE A 123 -20.56 -5.13 -14.06
C ILE A 123 -20.10 -4.41 -12.80
N SER A 124 -19.23 -3.41 -12.96
CA SER A 124 -18.76 -2.57 -11.87
C SER A 124 -18.54 -1.14 -12.36
N ALA A 125 -18.51 -0.20 -11.41
CA ALA A 125 -18.14 1.18 -11.65
C ALA A 125 -17.11 1.60 -10.60
N SER A 126 -16.13 2.39 -11.02
CA SER A 126 -15.08 2.90 -10.14
C SER A 126 -14.63 4.27 -10.60
N SER A 127 -14.10 5.06 -9.67
CA SER A 127 -13.35 6.26 -9.96
C SER A 127 -11.92 6.14 -9.47
N SER A 128 -11.07 6.94 -10.08
CA SER A 128 -9.74 7.30 -9.61
C SER A 128 -9.62 8.82 -9.66
N HIS A 129 -8.45 9.36 -9.32
CA HIS A 129 -8.22 10.80 -9.39
C HIS A 129 -8.60 11.42 -10.74
N ASP A 130 -8.31 10.77 -11.88
CA ASP A 130 -8.43 11.40 -13.21
C ASP A 130 -9.57 10.87 -14.07
N ASN A 131 -10.19 9.76 -13.68
CA ASN A 131 -11.14 9.06 -14.52
C ASN A 131 -12.18 8.29 -13.72
N LEU A 132 -13.31 8.03 -14.40
CA LEU A 132 -14.39 7.18 -13.97
C LEU A 132 -14.56 6.11 -15.05
N ILE A 133 -14.62 4.85 -14.64
CA ILE A 133 -14.73 3.71 -15.54
C ILE A 133 -15.88 2.82 -15.08
N ILE A 134 -16.80 2.57 -15.99
CA ILE A 134 -17.77 1.49 -15.90
C ILE A 134 -17.23 0.30 -16.68
N SER A 135 -17.02 -0.80 -15.99
CA SER A 135 -16.46 -2.03 -16.55
C SER A 135 -17.51 -3.11 -16.61
N SER A 136 -17.60 -3.82 -17.72
CA SER A 136 -18.33 -5.09 -17.76
C SER A 136 -17.66 -6.13 -18.63
N ALA A 137 -17.93 -7.40 -18.32
CA ALA A 137 -17.48 -8.54 -19.10
C ALA A 137 -18.52 -9.66 -19.08
N SER A 138 -18.72 -10.32 -20.23
CA SER A 138 -19.66 -11.44 -20.36
C SER A 138 -19.32 -12.33 -21.56
N LEU A 139 -20.02 -13.46 -21.69
CA LEU A 139 -20.10 -14.17 -22.96
C LEU A 139 -20.74 -13.29 -24.04
N ASN A 140 -20.30 -13.43 -25.29
CA ASN A 140 -20.78 -12.65 -26.43
C ASN A 140 -22.29 -12.81 -26.68
N ILE A 141 -22.86 -13.99 -26.39
CA ILE A 141 -24.29 -14.30 -26.51
C ILE A 141 -25.17 -13.43 -25.60
N TYR A 142 -24.58 -12.81 -24.56
CA TYR A 142 -25.30 -11.94 -23.61
C TYR A 142 -25.02 -10.46 -23.84
N SER A 143 -24.34 -10.08 -24.93
CA SER A 143 -23.97 -8.69 -25.22
C SER A 143 -25.16 -7.74 -25.17
N ASP A 144 -26.30 -8.11 -25.75
CA ASP A 144 -27.51 -7.29 -25.73
C ASP A 144 -28.00 -7.00 -24.31
N LYS A 145 -28.07 -8.03 -23.46
CA LYS A 145 -28.52 -7.90 -22.07
C LYS A 145 -27.56 -7.07 -21.24
N ILE A 146 -26.26 -7.23 -21.44
CA ILE A 146 -25.24 -6.47 -20.73
C ILE A 146 -25.25 -5.00 -21.13
N LEU A 147 -25.39 -4.70 -22.42
CA LEU A 147 -25.51 -3.32 -22.88
C LEU A 147 -26.79 -2.67 -22.36
N ASP A 148 -27.90 -3.42 -22.28
CA ASP A 148 -29.14 -2.93 -21.67
C ASP A 148 -28.96 -2.63 -20.17
N LEU A 149 -28.26 -3.49 -19.42
CA LEU A 149 -27.93 -3.26 -18.00
C LEU A 149 -27.00 -2.06 -17.81
N VAL A 150 -25.94 -1.95 -18.59
CA VAL A 150 -24.99 -0.81 -18.55
C VAL A 150 -25.72 0.49 -18.91
N SER A 151 -26.55 0.47 -19.96
CA SER A 151 -27.36 1.62 -20.36
C SER A 151 -28.31 2.05 -19.25
N ASP A 152 -29.00 1.12 -18.61
CA ASP A 152 -29.95 1.44 -17.53
C ASP A 152 -29.22 2.00 -16.29
N MET A 153 -28.07 1.43 -15.95
CA MET A 153 -27.20 1.87 -14.86
C MET A 153 -26.68 3.31 -15.07
N VAL A 154 -26.30 3.66 -16.30
CA VAL A 154 -25.76 5.00 -16.64
C VAL A 154 -26.87 6.03 -16.81
N LEU A 155 -27.96 5.65 -17.47
CA LEU A 155 -28.98 6.59 -17.92
C LEU A 155 -30.12 6.77 -16.91
N ASN A 156 -30.43 5.74 -16.10
CA ASN A 156 -31.57 5.74 -15.20
C ASN A 156 -31.28 5.27 -13.76
N PRO A 157 -30.13 5.61 -13.13
CA PRO A 157 -29.91 5.28 -11.72
C PRO A 157 -30.86 6.09 -10.82
N VAL A 158 -31.40 5.46 -9.78
CA VAL A 158 -32.36 6.10 -8.86
C VAL A 158 -31.78 6.46 -7.50
N PHE A 159 -30.60 5.92 -7.15
CA PHE A 159 -29.88 6.16 -5.91
C PHE A 159 -30.76 6.00 -4.64
N PRO A 160 -31.19 4.77 -4.28
CA PRO A 160 -32.08 4.56 -3.14
C PRO A 160 -31.47 5.06 -1.82
N GLU A 161 -32.29 5.70 -0.98
CA GLU A 161 -31.81 6.31 0.28
C GLU A 161 -31.27 5.27 1.27
N ASN A 162 -31.89 4.09 1.33
CA ASN A 162 -31.42 3.00 2.18
C ASN A 162 -30.01 2.53 1.77
N GLU A 163 -29.75 2.41 0.47
CA GLU A 163 -28.44 2.03 -0.07
C GLU A 163 -27.40 3.13 0.14
N LEU A 164 -27.79 4.40 -0.01
CA LEU A 164 -26.90 5.53 0.28
C LEU A 164 -26.50 5.57 1.75
N ASN A 165 -27.46 5.33 2.66
CA ASN A 165 -27.17 5.29 4.10
C ASN A 165 -26.24 4.13 4.45
N LEU A 166 -26.44 2.96 3.84
CA LEU A 166 -25.55 1.81 4.00
C LEU A 166 -24.14 2.11 3.48
N TYR A 167 -24.03 2.72 2.29
CA TYR A 167 -22.76 3.16 1.73
C TYR A 167 -22.02 4.13 2.69
N LYS A 168 -22.73 5.12 3.23
CA LYS A 168 -22.16 6.10 4.16
C LYS A 168 -21.62 5.42 5.42
N GLN A 169 -22.40 4.53 6.03
CA GLN A 169 -21.97 3.77 7.23
C GLN A 169 -20.72 2.93 6.94
N ASN A 170 -20.74 2.13 5.87
CA ASN A 170 -19.63 1.26 5.51
C ASN A 170 -18.36 2.07 5.18
N THR A 171 -18.50 3.18 4.46
CA THR A 171 -17.38 4.04 4.08
C THR A 171 -16.75 4.70 5.30
N ILE A 172 -17.55 5.13 6.28
CA ILE A 172 -17.01 5.73 7.52
C ILE A 172 -16.21 4.70 8.33
N GLU A 173 -16.68 3.45 8.43
CA GLU A 173 -15.93 2.40 9.12
C GLU A 173 -14.66 2.00 8.35
N GLU A 174 -14.73 1.92 7.03
CA GLU A 174 -13.55 1.67 6.17
C GLU A 174 -12.50 2.78 6.33
N LEU A 175 -12.90 4.06 6.36
CA LEU A 175 -11.99 5.18 6.58
C LEU A 175 -11.32 5.12 7.97
N LYS A 176 -12.02 4.64 9.00
CA LYS A 176 -11.43 4.41 10.33
C LYS A 176 -10.39 3.30 10.28
N PHE A 177 -10.70 2.21 9.58
CA PHE A 177 -9.76 1.10 9.41
C PHE A 177 -8.52 1.53 8.61
N GLN A 178 -8.68 2.25 7.50
CA GLN A 178 -7.58 2.77 6.69
C GLN A 178 -6.66 3.68 7.48
N ARG A 179 -7.20 4.64 8.26
CA ARG A 179 -6.40 5.54 9.11
C ARG A 179 -5.68 4.84 10.28
N SER A 180 -5.99 3.57 10.55
CA SER A 180 -5.21 2.77 11.50
C SER A 180 -3.93 2.16 10.89
N GLN A 181 -3.83 2.14 9.55
CA GLN A 181 -2.73 1.55 8.79
C GLN A 181 -1.58 2.56 8.63
N PRO A 182 -0.33 2.20 9.01
CA PRO A 182 0.82 3.09 8.89
C PRO A 182 1.08 3.58 7.46
N SER A 183 0.91 2.73 6.45
CA SER A 183 1.12 3.09 5.05
C SER A 183 0.14 4.18 4.58
N PHE A 184 -1.15 4.03 4.91
CA PHE A 184 -2.17 5.02 4.54
C PHE A 184 -1.89 6.39 5.18
N LEU A 185 -1.47 6.42 6.46
CA LEU A 185 -1.05 7.65 7.14
C LEU A 185 0.16 8.30 6.46
N ALA A 186 1.09 7.49 5.95
CA ALA A 186 2.24 7.98 5.20
C ALA A 186 1.79 8.61 3.88
N ASP A 187 0.92 7.92 3.13
CA ASP A 187 0.38 8.38 1.85
C ASP A 187 -0.39 9.71 2.00
N GLU A 188 -1.21 9.87 3.06
CA GLU A 188 -1.94 11.13 3.32
C GLU A 188 -0.95 12.30 3.51
N GLN A 189 0.15 12.08 4.24
CA GLN A 189 1.16 13.12 4.45
C GLN A 189 1.99 13.38 3.19
N VAL A 190 2.38 12.34 2.45
CA VAL A 190 3.09 12.50 1.18
C VAL A 190 2.24 13.31 0.20
N ALA A 191 0.97 12.95 0.02
CA ALA A 191 0.07 13.67 -0.88
C ALA A 191 -0.09 15.14 -0.47
N ARG A 192 -0.29 15.43 0.83
CA ARG A 192 -0.32 16.81 1.37
C ARG A 192 0.94 17.59 1.01
N ILE A 193 2.11 16.98 1.21
CA ILE A 193 3.41 17.64 1.08
C ILE A 193 3.82 17.83 -0.38
N ILE A 194 3.52 16.86 -1.25
CA ILE A 194 3.90 16.86 -2.67
C ILE A 194 2.93 17.73 -3.49
N TYR A 195 1.63 17.61 -3.25
CA TYR A 195 0.61 18.27 -4.07
C TYR A 195 0.08 19.58 -3.47
N GLY A 196 0.28 19.81 -2.17
CA GLY A 196 -0.12 21.06 -1.52
C GLY A 196 -1.63 21.29 -1.60
N LYS A 197 -2.04 22.34 -2.34
CA LYS A 197 -3.46 22.65 -2.59
C LYS A 197 -4.03 21.98 -3.84
N HIS A 198 -3.20 21.35 -4.67
CA HIS A 198 -3.68 20.65 -5.85
C HIS A 198 -4.57 19.48 -5.40
N PRO A 199 -5.72 19.20 -6.05
CA PRO A 199 -6.63 18.12 -5.65
C PRO A 199 -6.06 16.69 -5.56
N TYR A 200 -4.84 16.45 -6.05
CA TYR A 200 -4.16 15.17 -5.88
C TYR A 200 -3.64 15.00 -4.45
N SER A 201 -3.64 16.07 -3.64
CA SER A 201 -3.34 16.00 -2.21
C SER A 201 -4.42 15.24 -1.41
N ILE A 202 -5.60 15.04 -2.01
CA ILE A 202 -6.73 14.36 -1.39
C ILE A 202 -6.71 12.90 -1.84
N ILE A 203 -6.26 12.01 -0.95
CA ILE A 203 -6.29 10.56 -1.21
C ILE A 203 -7.50 9.88 -0.57
N SER A 204 -8.19 10.55 0.36
CA SER A 204 -9.43 10.06 0.97
C SER A 204 -10.33 11.21 1.44
N PRO A 205 -11.66 11.01 1.48
CA PRO A 205 -12.59 11.93 2.12
C PRO A 205 -12.49 11.88 3.66
N LYS A 206 -13.02 12.91 4.33
CA LYS A 206 -13.28 12.86 5.78
C LYS A 206 -14.62 12.20 6.03
N ALA A 207 -14.80 11.63 7.23
CA ALA A 207 -16.11 11.11 7.65
C ALA A 207 -17.22 12.18 7.54
N SER A 208 -16.90 13.43 7.87
CA SER A 208 -17.82 14.56 7.76
C SER A 208 -18.16 14.96 6.31
N ASP A 209 -17.33 14.59 5.33
CA ASP A 209 -17.66 14.80 3.91
C ASP A 209 -18.66 13.71 3.45
N ILE A 210 -18.44 12.46 3.86
CA ILE A 210 -19.34 11.34 3.61
C ILE A 210 -20.73 11.58 4.24
N GLU A 211 -20.77 12.09 5.47
CA GLU A 211 -22.02 12.43 6.16
C GLU A 211 -22.88 13.46 5.40
N LYS A 212 -22.27 14.37 4.64
CA LYS A 212 -22.96 15.41 3.86
C LYS A 212 -23.48 14.93 2.50
N LEU A 213 -23.18 13.69 2.11
CA LEU A 213 -23.70 13.10 0.88
C LEU A 213 -25.23 12.97 0.96
N THR A 214 -25.90 13.42 -0.09
CA THR A 214 -27.35 13.32 -0.28
C THR A 214 -27.66 12.80 -1.67
N ARG A 215 -28.85 12.22 -1.82
CA ARG A 215 -29.35 11.71 -3.10
C ARG A 215 -29.37 12.78 -4.20
N ASP A 216 -29.82 13.99 -3.87
CA ASP A 216 -29.91 15.09 -4.82
C ASP A 216 -28.53 15.49 -5.37
N LYS A 217 -27.51 15.53 -4.50
CA LYS A 217 -26.13 15.77 -4.92
C LYS A 217 -25.64 14.72 -5.91
N LEU A 218 -25.98 13.44 -5.70
CA LEU A 218 -25.62 12.36 -6.64
C LEU A 218 -26.34 12.54 -7.99
N ILE A 219 -27.63 12.90 -7.98
CA ILE A 219 -28.41 13.15 -9.19
C ILE A 219 -27.82 14.30 -10.00
N ASP A 220 -27.51 15.41 -9.34
CA ASP A 220 -26.98 16.60 -9.99
C ASP A 220 -25.54 16.37 -10.48
N TRP A 221 -24.72 15.69 -9.68
CA TRP A 221 -23.37 15.33 -10.06
C TRP A 221 -23.35 14.40 -11.28
N ARG A 222 -24.19 13.35 -11.27
CA ARG A 222 -24.36 12.44 -12.40
C ARG A 222 -24.68 13.19 -13.69
N LYS A 223 -25.66 14.11 -13.67
CA LYS A 223 -26.03 14.91 -14.85
C LYS A 223 -24.86 15.75 -15.37
N LYS A 224 -24.01 16.24 -14.47
CA LYS A 224 -22.87 17.09 -14.79
C LYS A 224 -21.69 16.31 -15.38
N ILE A 225 -21.39 15.12 -14.85
CA ILE A 225 -20.14 14.41 -15.21
C ILE A 225 -20.34 13.21 -16.13
N LEU A 226 -21.52 12.56 -16.10
CA LEU A 226 -21.85 11.47 -17.02
C LEU A 226 -22.50 12.05 -18.28
N ILE A 227 -21.65 12.53 -19.19
CA ILE A 227 -22.05 13.11 -20.48
C ILE A 227 -21.37 12.37 -21.65
N PRO A 228 -22.07 12.18 -22.79
CA PRO A 228 -21.56 11.40 -23.93
C PRO A 228 -20.34 12.04 -24.59
N ASN A 229 -20.29 13.37 -24.69
CA ASN A 229 -19.20 14.12 -25.30
C ASN A 229 -17.92 14.21 -24.44
N ASN A 230 -17.91 13.59 -23.25
CA ASN A 230 -16.71 13.35 -22.43
C ASN A 230 -16.43 11.85 -22.23
N ALA A 231 -17.14 10.98 -22.96
CA ALA A 231 -17.09 9.54 -22.78
C ALA A 231 -16.46 8.82 -23.97
N ILE A 232 -15.79 7.70 -23.68
CA ILE A 232 -15.26 6.77 -24.66
C ILE A 232 -15.78 5.38 -24.30
N PHE A 233 -16.50 4.75 -25.23
CA PHE A 233 -16.95 3.38 -25.10
C PHE A 233 -15.98 2.45 -25.82
N ILE A 234 -15.17 1.73 -25.06
CA ILE A 234 -14.18 0.76 -25.55
C ILE A 234 -14.77 -0.64 -25.47
N ILE A 235 -14.71 -1.39 -26.57
CA ILE A 235 -15.18 -2.77 -26.67
C ILE A 235 -14.04 -3.65 -27.20
N VAL A 236 -13.75 -4.75 -26.51
CA VAL A 236 -12.72 -5.71 -26.92
C VAL A 236 -13.27 -7.13 -26.78
N GLY A 237 -13.32 -7.89 -27.88
CA GLY A 237 -13.80 -9.27 -27.84
C GLY A 237 -14.44 -9.75 -29.13
N ASP A 238 -15.18 -10.86 -29.03
CA ASP A 238 -15.85 -11.51 -30.15
C ASP A 238 -17.18 -10.81 -30.47
N VAL A 239 -17.11 -9.78 -31.31
CA VAL A 239 -18.24 -8.92 -31.67
C VAL A 239 -18.23 -8.59 -33.17
N ASN A 240 -19.42 -8.35 -33.74
CA ASN A 240 -19.52 -7.67 -35.03
C ASN A 240 -19.55 -6.15 -34.78
N PRO A 241 -18.57 -5.38 -35.28
CA PRO A 241 -18.47 -3.95 -34.99
C PRO A 241 -19.68 -3.14 -35.42
N LYS A 242 -20.26 -3.45 -36.59
CA LYS A 242 -21.42 -2.73 -37.11
C LYS A 242 -22.65 -2.95 -36.22
N VAL A 243 -22.93 -4.21 -35.89
CA VAL A 243 -24.04 -4.58 -34.98
C VAL A 243 -23.86 -3.91 -33.62
N MET A 244 -22.63 -3.88 -33.11
CA MET A 244 -22.31 -3.26 -31.83
C MET A 244 -22.53 -1.73 -31.85
N ILE A 245 -22.08 -1.05 -32.91
CA ILE A 245 -22.30 0.39 -33.09
C ILE A 245 -23.79 0.70 -33.15
N ASP A 246 -24.56 -0.04 -33.95
CA ASP A 246 -26.01 0.16 -34.09
C ASP A 246 -26.73 -0.05 -32.74
N LYS A 247 -26.33 -1.07 -31.96
CA LYS A 247 -26.88 -1.32 -30.61
C LYS A 247 -26.52 -0.21 -29.63
N ILE A 248 -25.27 0.26 -29.60
CA ILE A 248 -24.85 1.37 -28.75
C ILE A 248 -25.59 2.66 -29.15
N GLU A 249 -25.75 2.94 -30.43
CA GLU A 249 -26.53 4.09 -30.91
C GLU A 249 -27.99 4.00 -30.48
N SER A 250 -28.61 2.81 -30.53
CA SER A 250 -29.98 2.62 -30.08
C SER A 250 -30.19 2.91 -28.58
N LEU A 251 -29.18 2.63 -27.75
CA LEU A 251 -29.24 2.78 -26.29
C LEU A 251 -28.80 4.18 -25.83
N PHE A 252 -27.71 4.68 -26.40
CA PHE A 252 -27.06 5.91 -25.96
C PHE A 252 -27.27 7.10 -26.91
N GLY A 253 -27.87 6.92 -28.09
CA GLY A 253 -28.00 7.98 -29.09
C GLY A 253 -28.80 9.21 -28.64
N ASN A 254 -29.75 9.03 -27.71
CA ASN A 254 -30.54 10.10 -27.12
C ASN A 254 -29.93 10.69 -25.83
N TRP A 255 -28.79 10.16 -25.36
CA TRP A 255 -28.08 10.70 -24.21
C TRP A 255 -27.59 12.11 -24.54
N GLN A 256 -27.96 13.08 -23.70
CA GLN A 256 -27.73 14.50 -23.96
C GLN A 256 -26.26 14.88 -23.69
N PRO A 257 -25.60 15.61 -24.61
CA PRO A 257 -24.29 16.19 -24.34
C PRO A 257 -24.38 17.27 -23.26
N GLY A 258 -23.25 17.56 -22.62
CA GLY A 258 -23.15 18.61 -21.62
C GLY A 258 -21.82 19.36 -21.68
N GLU A 259 -21.59 20.23 -20.71
CA GLU A 259 -20.34 20.97 -20.59
C GLU A 259 -19.25 20.06 -20.00
N THR A 260 -18.12 19.95 -20.68
CA THR A 260 -16.97 19.19 -20.17
C THR A 260 -16.36 19.92 -18.96
N PRO A 261 -16.07 19.21 -17.85
CA PRO A 261 -15.44 19.83 -16.70
C PRO A 261 -14.14 20.54 -17.07
N LYS A 262 -14.02 21.82 -16.68
CA LYS A 262 -12.80 22.60 -16.88
C LYS A 262 -11.64 21.98 -16.09
N LYS A 263 -10.45 21.97 -16.69
CA LYS A 263 -9.21 21.47 -16.08
C LYS A 263 -8.34 22.65 -15.64
N ASP A 264 -8.87 23.46 -14.74
CA ASP A 264 -8.15 24.62 -14.23
C ASP A 264 -7.75 24.34 -12.78
N PHE A 265 -6.70 23.54 -12.62
CA PHE A 265 -6.11 23.24 -11.33
C PHE A 265 -4.75 23.93 -11.24
N GLU A 266 -4.46 24.54 -10.10
CA GLU A 266 -3.13 25.07 -9.82
C GLU A 266 -2.09 23.96 -9.92
N SER A 267 -0.93 24.24 -10.50
CA SER A 267 0.16 23.26 -10.55
C SER A 267 0.65 22.89 -9.14
N PRO A 268 1.10 21.65 -8.89
CA PRO A 268 1.69 21.28 -7.61
C PRO A 268 2.88 22.19 -7.25
N PRO A 269 3.14 22.42 -5.95
CA PRO A 269 4.23 23.28 -5.51
C PRO A 269 5.60 22.71 -5.91
N VAL A 270 6.51 23.58 -6.34
CA VAL A 270 7.91 23.22 -6.57
C VAL A 270 8.64 23.14 -5.22
N ARG A 271 9.24 21.99 -4.93
CA ARG A 271 10.04 21.78 -3.73
C ARG A 271 11.48 22.25 -3.92
N ASN A 272 11.98 23.03 -2.97
CA ASN A 272 13.35 23.57 -2.98
C ASN A 272 14.21 23.11 -1.78
N GLU A 273 13.61 22.41 -0.82
CA GLU A 273 14.26 21.91 0.38
C GLU A 273 13.79 20.50 0.74
N LYS A 274 14.63 19.78 1.49
CA LYS A 274 14.30 18.51 2.10
C LYS A 274 13.52 18.74 3.39
N THR A 275 12.42 18.02 3.57
CA THR A 275 11.56 18.13 4.77
C THR A 275 11.39 16.77 5.42
N LEU A 276 11.20 16.74 6.74
CA LEU A 276 10.91 15.54 7.50
C LEU A 276 9.57 15.70 8.22
N THR A 277 8.69 14.73 8.06
CA THR A 277 7.40 14.66 8.75
C THR A 277 7.32 13.32 9.47
N ILE A 278 7.03 13.36 10.77
CA ILE A 278 6.79 12.16 11.57
C ILE A 278 5.29 12.10 11.90
N VAL A 279 4.66 10.95 11.66
CA VAL A 279 3.33 10.65 12.21
C VAL A 279 3.53 9.75 13.42
N ASP A 280 3.28 10.29 14.61
CA ASP A 280 3.43 9.61 15.88
C ASP A 280 2.37 8.51 16.03
N ARG A 281 2.83 7.27 15.99
CA ARG A 281 2.05 6.07 16.27
C ARG A 281 2.71 5.32 17.41
N LYS A 282 2.39 5.74 18.63
CA LYS A 282 2.96 5.24 19.90
C LYS A 282 2.99 3.72 19.98
N GLY A 283 4.12 3.17 20.42
CA GLY A 283 4.31 1.72 20.58
C GLY A 283 4.50 0.96 19.28
N SER A 284 4.68 1.62 18.13
CA SER A 284 4.91 0.93 16.86
C SER A 284 6.23 0.16 16.87
N ALA A 285 6.14 -1.16 16.65
CA ALA A 285 7.31 -2.04 16.51
C ALA A 285 8.08 -1.83 15.20
N GLN A 286 7.44 -1.24 14.20
CA GLN A 286 8.00 -0.89 12.91
C GLN A 286 7.79 0.59 12.60
N SER A 287 8.71 1.16 11.82
CA SER A 287 8.55 2.46 11.17
C SER A 287 8.27 2.24 9.69
N ASN A 288 7.18 2.82 9.19
CA ASN A 288 6.92 2.93 7.76
C ASN A 288 7.62 4.19 7.25
N ILE A 289 8.60 4.03 6.36
CA ILE A 289 9.41 5.12 5.81
C ILE A 289 8.99 5.34 4.37
N VAL A 290 8.72 6.59 4.01
CA VAL A 290 8.43 7.02 2.65
C VAL A 290 9.27 8.24 2.29
N ILE A 291 9.97 8.18 1.15
CA ILE A 291 10.74 9.29 0.58
C ILE A 291 10.16 9.62 -0.78
N SER A 292 9.71 10.87 -0.97
CA SER A 292 8.98 11.25 -2.18
C SER A 292 9.48 12.54 -2.83
N ASN A 293 9.35 12.60 -4.16
CA ASN A 293 9.54 13.79 -4.99
C ASN A 293 8.35 13.98 -5.92
N LEU A 294 8.07 15.22 -6.32
CA LEU A 294 7.19 15.49 -7.45
C LEU A 294 7.84 14.91 -8.72
N ALA A 295 7.04 14.24 -9.54
CA ALA A 295 7.47 13.55 -10.74
C ALA A 295 6.61 13.90 -11.96
N ILE A 296 6.78 13.12 -13.02
CA ILE A 296 6.21 13.39 -14.35
C ILE A 296 4.75 12.91 -14.49
N PRO A 297 3.93 13.58 -15.32
CA PRO A 297 2.66 13.04 -15.75
C PRO A 297 2.86 11.84 -16.71
N ARG A 298 1.80 11.04 -16.90
CA ARG A 298 1.86 9.77 -17.62
C ARG A 298 2.28 9.85 -19.08
N ASN A 299 1.95 10.94 -19.77
CA ASN A 299 2.23 11.17 -21.19
C ASN A 299 3.56 11.90 -21.44
N HIS A 300 4.39 12.08 -20.40
CA HIS A 300 5.63 12.82 -20.50
C HIS A 300 6.67 12.09 -21.37
N PRO A 301 7.48 12.80 -22.19
CA PRO A 301 8.49 12.17 -23.08
C PRO A 301 9.53 11.30 -22.35
N ASP A 302 9.88 11.65 -21.11
CA ASP A 302 10.81 10.88 -20.28
C ASP A 302 10.19 9.59 -19.67
N TYR A 303 8.95 9.21 -20.02
CA TYR A 303 8.28 8.02 -19.46
C TYR A 303 9.14 6.75 -19.53
N PHE A 304 9.66 6.41 -20.71
CA PHE A 304 10.42 5.18 -20.92
C PHE A 304 11.75 5.14 -20.15
N PRO A 305 12.60 6.20 -20.21
CA PRO A 305 13.76 6.28 -19.33
C PRO A 305 13.43 6.15 -17.84
N VAL A 306 12.33 6.76 -17.37
CA VAL A 306 11.94 6.72 -15.96
C VAL A 306 11.51 5.33 -15.50
N ILE A 307 10.72 4.60 -16.30
CA ILE A 307 10.31 3.24 -15.89
C ILE A 307 11.49 2.25 -15.89
N VAL A 308 12.45 2.42 -16.82
CA VAL A 308 13.70 1.62 -16.84
C VAL A 308 14.56 1.96 -15.62
N MET A 309 14.75 3.24 -15.32
CA MET A 309 15.46 3.69 -14.12
C MET A 309 14.80 3.14 -12.84
N ASN A 310 13.46 3.21 -12.74
CA ASN A 310 12.73 2.71 -11.57
C ASN A 310 12.87 1.19 -11.41
N GLN A 311 12.90 0.43 -12.51
CA GLN A 311 13.13 -1.01 -12.48
C GLN A 311 14.49 -1.36 -11.88
N ILE A 312 15.53 -0.57 -12.17
CA ILE A 312 16.85 -0.74 -11.57
C ILE A 312 16.84 -0.33 -10.09
N LEU A 313 16.18 0.80 -9.78
CA LEU A 313 16.19 1.38 -8.43
C LEU A 313 15.41 0.54 -7.41
N GLY A 314 14.15 0.21 -7.68
CA GLY A 314 13.28 -0.39 -6.66
C GLY A 314 11.99 -1.07 -7.12
N ALA A 315 11.75 -1.29 -8.41
CA ALA A 315 10.47 -1.89 -8.86
C ALA A 315 10.37 -3.42 -8.73
N GLY A 316 11.36 -4.11 -8.17
CA GLY A 316 11.32 -5.56 -7.98
C GLY A 316 12.38 -6.09 -7.01
N ALA A 317 12.36 -7.40 -6.76
CA ALA A 317 13.24 -8.06 -5.80
C ALA A 317 14.73 -8.08 -6.22
N SER A 318 15.02 -7.92 -7.52
CA SER A 318 16.38 -7.76 -8.04
C SER A 318 16.87 -6.31 -8.05
N SER A 319 16.03 -5.35 -7.66
CA SER A 319 16.37 -3.92 -7.69
C SER A 319 17.27 -3.53 -6.52
N ARG A 320 18.02 -2.43 -6.69
CA ARG A 320 19.03 -1.96 -5.73
C ARG A 320 18.50 -1.78 -4.31
N LEU A 321 17.32 -1.15 -4.15
CA LEU A 321 16.71 -0.92 -2.84
C LEU A 321 16.41 -2.23 -2.12
N PHE A 322 15.84 -3.21 -2.82
CA PHE A 322 15.55 -4.53 -2.24
C PHE A 322 16.85 -5.24 -1.86
N LEU A 323 17.82 -5.35 -2.78
CA LEU A 323 19.09 -6.02 -2.52
C LEU A 323 19.87 -5.38 -1.36
N ASN A 324 19.83 -4.05 -1.23
CA ASN A 324 20.47 -3.37 -0.12
C ASN A 324 19.69 -3.58 1.19
N LEU A 325 18.46 -3.06 1.31
CA LEU A 325 17.77 -3.02 2.60
C LEU A 325 17.25 -4.40 3.07
N ARG A 326 16.85 -5.28 2.14
CA ARG A 326 16.36 -6.63 2.46
C ARG A 326 17.50 -7.64 2.51
N GLU A 327 18.20 -7.85 1.41
CA GLU A 327 19.14 -8.97 1.28
C GLU A 327 20.47 -8.70 2.03
N SER A 328 21.04 -7.50 1.88
CA SER A 328 22.32 -7.17 2.54
C SER A 328 22.17 -6.83 4.01
N LYS A 329 21.17 -6.00 4.37
CA LYS A 329 21.03 -5.46 5.73
C LYS A 329 20.03 -6.18 6.63
N GLY A 330 19.04 -6.86 6.05
CA GLY A 330 17.98 -7.52 6.82
C GLY A 330 17.13 -6.53 7.66
N TYR A 331 16.93 -5.31 7.18
CA TYR A 331 16.18 -4.27 7.91
C TYR A 331 14.66 -4.39 7.72
N THR A 332 14.23 -4.86 6.55
CA THR A 332 12.83 -4.94 6.13
C THR A 332 12.51 -6.29 5.50
N TYR A 333 11.24 -6.55 5.19
CA TYR A 333 10.79 -7.60 4.28
C TYR A 333 10.86 -7.19 2.80
N GLY A 334 10.84 -5.90 2.51
CA GLY A 334 11.03 -5.39 1.16
C GLY A 334 11.16 -3.87 1.18
N ALA A 335 12.03 -3.36 0.31
CA ALA A 335 12.15 -1.94 0.03
C ALA A 335 11.97 -1.74 -1.47
N TYR A 336 11.12 -0.80 -1.84
CA TYR A 336 10.69 -0.62 -3.22
C TYR A 336 10.68 0.86 -3.61
N SER A 337 10.54 1.09 -4.91
CA SER A 337 10.22 2.40 -5.44
C SER A 337 9.22 2.34 -6.59
N ASN A 338 8.38 3.37 -6.68
CA ASN A 338 7.39 3.51 -7.74
C ASN A 338 7.32 4.95 -8.25
N PHE A 339 6.68 5.09 -9.42
CA PHE A 339 6.23 6.37 -9.94
C PHE A 339 4.73 6.28 -10.18
N ASP A 340 3.96 7.03 -9.41
CA ASP A 340 2.53 7.22 -9.64
C ASP A 340 2.36 8.38 -10.61
N MET A 341 2.30 8.05 -11.90
CA MET A 341 2.19 9.03 -12.98
C MET A 341 0.72 9.23 -13.35
N LYS A 342 0.12 10.28 -12.80
CA LYS A 342 -1.25 10.68 -13.09
C LYS A 342 -1.29 11.56 -14.34
N ARG A 343 -2.46 12.08 -14.69
CA ARG A 343 -2.65 12.85 -15.92
C ARG A 343 -1.99 14.23 -15.88
N LEU A 344 -2.12 14.94 -14.76
CA LEU A 344 -1.66 16.33 -14.63
C LEU A 344 -0.28 16.44 -13.98
N ALA A 345 0.06 15.49 -13.12
CA ALA A 345 1.32 15.42 -12.38
C ALA A 345 1.54 13.98 -11.91
N GLY A 346 2.68 13.69 -11.30
CA GLY A 346 2.90 12.43 -10.61
C GLY A 346 3.82 12.59 -9.42
N ASN A 347 4.06 11.51 -8.70
CA ASN A 347 5.07 11.46 -7.64
C ASN A 347 5.95 10.23 -7.77
N PHE A 348 7.22 10.40 -7.40
CA PHE A 348 8.15 9.33 -7.11
C PHE A 348 8.03 8.96 -5.64
N GLU A 349 8.14 7.68 -5.32
CA GLU A 349 8.20 7.19 -3.96
C GLU A 349 9.23 6.09 -3.82
N ALA A 350 10.05 6.13 -2.75
CA ALA A 350 10.80 4.99 -2.24
C ALA A 350 10.37 4.70 -0.81
N SER A 351 10.01 3.45 -0.52
CA SER A 351 9.40 3.10 0.76
C SER A 351 9.76 1.70 1.27
N ALA A 352 9.71 1.56 2.60
CA ALA A 352 9.89 0.29 3.30
C ALA A 352 9.31 0.36 4.72
N GLU A 353 8.89 -0.80 5.24
CA GLU A 353 8.58 -0.98 6.66
C GLU A 353 9.76 -1.65 7.36
N VAL A 354 10.36 -0.97 8.33
CA VAL A 354 11.56 -1.43 9.04
C VAL A 354 11.31 -1.53 10.52
N ARG A 355 12.08 -2.34 11.25
CA ARG A 355 12.03 -2.33 12.73
C ARG A 355 12.41 -0.93 13.25
N THR A 356 11.69 -0.43 14.25
CA THR A 356 11.87 0.93 14.80
C THR A 356 13.32 1.25 15.22
N GLN A 357 14.09 0.23 15.63
CA GLN A 357 15.48 0.41 16.04
C GLN A 357 16.41 0.80 14.88
N VAL A 358 16.11 0.37 13.65
CA VAL A 358 16.96 0.55 12.46
C VAL A 358 16.45 1.64 11.52
N THR A 359 15.49 2.49 11.94
CA THR A 359 14.88 3.53 11.11
C THR A 359 15.91 4.49 10.50
N ALA A 360 16.85 4.98 11.32
CA ALA A 360 17.89 5.90 10.84
C ALA A 360 18.93 5.21 9.93
N ASP A 361 19.24 3.93 10.20
CA ASP A 361 20.14 3.14 9.34
C ASP A 361 19.48 2.85 7.99
N ALA A 362 18.19 2.53 7.98
CA ALA A 362 17.43 2.32 6.75
C ALA A 362 17.36 3.61 5.91
N LEU A 363 17.10 4.77 6.52
CA LEU A 363 17.17 6.06 5.82
C LEU A 363 18.54 6.28 5.18
N LYS A 364 19.63 5.95 5.88
CA LYS A 364 20.99 6.10 5.34
C LYS A 364 21.16 5.27 4.06
N GLU A 365 20.67 4.04 4.05
CA GLU A 365 20.75 3.14 2.90
C GLU A 365 19.83 3.58 1.76
N PHE A 366 18.63 4.11 2.05
CA PHE A 366 17.80 4.76 1.04
C PHE A 366 18.55 5.91 0.36
N PHE A 367 19.06 6.87 1.14
CA PHE A 367 19.80 8.01 0.59
C PHE A 367 21.07 7.60 -0.14
N TYR A 368 21.73 6.51 0.28
CA TYR A 368 22.84 5.93 -0.46
C TYR A 368 22.42 5.48 -1.86
N GLU A 369 21.37 4.67 -2.00
CA GLU A 369 20.93 4.20 -3.33
C GLU A 369 20.31 5.32 -4.18
N LEU A 370 19.56 6.25 -3.58
CA LEU A 370 18.98 7.40 -4.27
C LEU A 370 20.05 8.36 -4.81
N ASN A 371 21.19 8.52 -4.13
CA ASN A 371 22.33 9.27 -4.68
C ASN A 371 23.09 8.44 -5.71
N ARG A 372 23.33 7.16 -5.44
CA ARG A 372 24.08 6.27 -6.34
C ARG A 372 23.44 6.12 -7.71
N ILE A 373 22.11 6.08 -7.82
CA ILE A 373 21.41 6.04 -9.12
C ILE A 373 21.57 7.34 -9.92
N ARG A 374 21.84 8.46 -9.25
CA ARG A 374 22.07 9.78 -9.87
C ARG A 374 23.54 9.97 -10.28
N ASP A 375 24.45 9.59 -9.40
CA ASP A 375 25.86 9.97 -9.48
C ASP A 375 26.69 8.96 -10.29
N SER A 376 26.27 7.70 -10.32
CA SER A 376 26.96 6.63 -11.02
C SER A 376 26.11 6.09 -12.16
N LYS A 377 26.70 5.97 -13.36
CA LYS A 377 26.06 5.27 -14.47
C LYS A 377 25.75 3.83 -14.07
N VAL A 378 24.57 3.36 -14.45
CA VAL A 378 24.16 1.96 -14.27
C VAL A 378 25.03 1.04 -15.10
N SER A 379 25.27 -0.18 -14.63
CA SER A 379 26.04 -1.15 -15.41
C SER A 379 25.25 -1.63 -16.63
N GLU A 380 25.95 -2.18 -17.62
CA GLU A 380 25.31 -2.81 -18.77
C GLU A 380 24.40 -3.97 -18.36
N GLU A 381 24.78 -4.72 -17.32
CA GLU A 381 24.02 -5.82 -16.75
C GLU A 381 22.71 -5.34 -16.12
N GLU A 382 22.76 -4.33 -15.24
CA GLU A 382 21.56 -3.74 -14.62
C GLU A 382 20.59 -3.20 -15.68
N LEU A 383 21.11 -2.51 -16.70
CA LEU A 383 20.31 -1.98 -17.79
C LEU A 383 19.67 -3.09 -18.63
N LYS A 384 20.45 -4.12 -18.97
CA LYS A 384 19.97 -5.28 -19.74
C LYS A 384 18.88 -6.01 -18.97
N ASP A 385 19.07 -6.27 -17.69
CA ASP A 385 18.10 -6.98 -16.86
C ASP A 385 16.81 -6.20 -16.68
N ALA A 386 16.90 -4.89 -16.47
CA ALA A 386 15.72 -4.02 -16.40
C ALA A 386 14.92 -4.02 -17.71
N LYS A 387 15.60 -3.92 -18.86
CA LYS A 387 14.95 -3.99 -20.18
C LYS A 387 14.29 -5.34 -20.40
N ASN A 388 15.03 -6.43 -20.15
CA ASN A 388 14.53 -7.80 -20.29
C ASN A 388 13.30 -8.05 -19.41
N PHE A 389 13.30 -7.55 -18.18
CA PHE A 389 12.14 -7.65 -17.30
C PHE A 389 10.95 -6.90 -17.90
N LEU A 390 11.12 -5.62 -18.25
CA LEU A 390 10.03 -4.77 -18.75
C LEU A 390 9.45 -5.27 -20.08
N THR A 391 10.29 -5.73 -21.01
CA THR A 391 9.84 -6.30 -22.29
C THR A 391 9.29 -7.72 -22.11
N GLY A 392 9.82 -8.51 -21.17
CA GLY A 392 9.34 -9.87 -20.89
C GLY A 392 7.98 -9.91 -20.21
N VAL A 393 7.69 -8.99 -19.28
CA VAL A 393 6.38 -8.93 -18.58
C VAL A 393 5.29 -8.28 -19.43
N PHE A 394 5.64 -7.52 -20.48
CA PHE A 394 4.66 -6.80 -21.29
C PHE A 394 3.72 -7.74 -22.07
N PRO A 395 4.20 -8.79 -22.79
CA PRO A 395 3.33 -9.79 -23.40
C PRO A 395 2.42 -10.49 -22.40
N ILE A 396 2.90 -10.79 -21.20
CA ILE A 396 2.11 -11.45 -20.13
C ILE A 396 0.88 -10.59 -19.77
N ARG A 397 1.04 -9.25 -19.73
CA ARG A 397 -0.08 -8.32 -19.48
C ARG A 397 -1.13 -8.30 -20.60
N LEU A 398 -0.78 -8.80 -21.79
CA LEU A 398 -1.62 -8.83 -22.99
C LEU A 398 -2.23 -10.21 -23.27
N GLU A 399 -1.91 -11.23 -22.45
CA GLU A 399 -2.40 -12.60 -22.65
C GLU A 399 -3.91 -12.72 -22.51
N THR A 400 -4.50 -11.97 -21.57
CA THR A 400 -5.95 -11.97 -21.33
C THR A 400 -6.64 -10.84 -22.10
N GLN A 401 -7.88 -11.08 -22.54
CA GLN A 401 -8.69 -10.03 -23.17
C GLN A 401 -8.93 -8.84 -22.22
N GLU A 402 -9.05 -9.10 -20.92
CA GLU A 402 -9.17 -8.05 -19.90
C GLU A 402 -7.87 -7.22 -19.79
N GLY A 403 -6.70 -7.87 -19.75
CA GLY A 403 -5.41 -7.19 -19.71
C GLY A 403 -5.18 -6.30 -20.94
N LEU A 404 -5.53 -6.80 -22.13
CA LEU A 404 -5.55 -6.01 -23.36
C LEU A 404 -6.50 -4.80 -23.26
N THR A 405 -7.72 -5.01 -22.78
CA THR A 405 -8.72 -3.96 -22.59
C THR A 405 -8.23 -2.88 -21.64
N ASN A 406 -7.59 -3.26 -20.53
CA ASN A 406 -7.06 -2.34 -19.54
C ASN A 406 -5.92 -1.48 -20.13
N LEU A 407 -5.04 -2.06 -20.95
CA LEU A 407 -3.97 -1.31 -21.62
C LEU A 407 -4.49 -0.33 -22.69
N ILE A 408 -5.48 -0.74 -23.50
CA ILE A 408 -6.17 0.16 -24.43
C ILE A 408 -6.87 1.30 -23.67
N THR A 409 -7.51 0.98 -22.55
CA THR A 409 -8.20 1.96 -21.71
C THR A 409 -7.22 3.01 -21.18
N GLN A 410 -6.07 2.59 -20.66
CA GLN A 410 -5.01 3.51 -20.23
C GLN A 410 -4.49 4.36 -21.40
N GLN A 411 -4.28 3.76 -22.57
CA GLN A 411 -3.84 4.48 -23.77
C GLN A 411 -4.81 5.63 -24.12
N GLN A 412 -6.12 5.36 -24.12
CA GLN A 412 -7.15 6.35 -24.45
C GLN A 412 -7.33 7.42 -23.36
N LEU A 413 -7.27 7.02 -22.08
CA LEU A 413 -7.46 7.93 -20.94
C LEU A 413 -6.29 8.91 -20.76
N PHE A 414 -5.06 8.44 -20.98
CA PHE A 414 -3.85 9.25 -20.86
C PHE A 414 -3.41 9.91 -22.18
N ASP A 415 -4.22 9.84 -23.23
CA ASP A 415 -3.93 10.46 -24.53
C ASP A 415 -2.58 9.99 -25.11
N LEU A 416 -2.28 8.69 -24.96
CA LEU A 416 -1.04 8.09 -25.46
C LEU A 416 -1.13 7.86 -26.99
N PRO A 417 0.01 7.82 -27.71
CA PRO A 417 0.04 7.57 -29.15
C PRO A 417 -0.71 6.29 -29.56
N SER A 418 -1.32 6.28 -30.76
CA SER A 418 -2.07 5.12 -31.26
C SER A 418 -1.24 3.85 -31.41
N ASP A 419 0.08 4.01 -31.60
CA ASP A 419 1.08 2.95 -31.75
C ASP A 419 1.77 2.57 -30.42
N TYR A 420 1.27 3.08 -29.28
CA TYR A 420 1.93 2.94 -27.98
C TYR A 420 2.19 1.48 -27.59
N LEU A 421 1.21 0.59 -27.82
CA LEU A 421 1.34 -0.82 -27.46
C LEU A 421 2.29 -1.56 -28.40
N GLN A 422 2.33 -1.20 -29.68
CA GLN A 422 3.19 -1.81 -30.69
C GLN A 422 4.65 -1.38 -30.52
N THR A 423 4.88 -0.11 -30.15
CA THR A 423 6.22 0.48 -30.00
C THR A 423 6.78 0.38 -28.59
N TYR A 424 6.07 -0.25 -27.65
CA TYR A 424 6.48 -0.32 -26.24
C TYR A 424 7.86 -0.98 -26.07
N SER A 425 8.04 -2.20 -26.59
CA SER A 425 9.31 -2.94 -26.49
C SER A 425 10.47 -2.18 -27.13
N GLU A 426 10.24 -1.60 -28.31
CA GLU A 426 11.23 -0.80 -29.02
C GLU A 426 11.67 0.40 -28.18
N LYS A 427 10.71 1.16 -27.63
CA LYS A 427 10.98 2.35 -26.81
C LYS A 427 11.68 2.01 -25.49
N VAL A 428 11.38 0.86 -24.87
CA VAL A 428 12.13 0.35 -23.71
C VAL A 428 13.56 -0.02 -24.10
N ASN A 429 13.73 -0.75 -25.20
CA ASN A 429 15.04 -1.21 -25.66
C ASN A 429 15.96 -0.06 -26.12
N ALA A 430 15.38 1.05 -26.59
CA ALA A 430 16.10 2.25 -27.00
C ALA A 430 16.74 3.03 -25.83
N VAL A 431 16.28 2.85 -24.59
CA VAL A 431 16.78 3.60 -23.43
C VAL A 431 18.27 3.32 -23.18
N THR A 432 19.09 4.35 -23.06
CA THR A 432 20.54 4.20 -22.76
C THR A 432 20.85 4.37 -21.27
N ALA A 433 22.05 3.97 -20.84
CA ALA A 433 22.52 4.25 -19.48
C ALA A 433 22.59 5.76 -19.19
N ASP A 434 22.85 6.58 -20.22
CA ASP A 434 22.88 8.04 -20.14
C ASP A 434 21.48 8.61 -19.93
N ASP A 435 20.47 8.05 -20.59
CA ASP A 435 19.07 8.42 -20.36
C ASP A 435 18.65 8.12 -18.94
N VAL A 436 19.01 6.94 -18.41
CA VAL A 436 18.75 6.54 -17.03
C VAL A 436 19.40 7.52 -16.04
N GLN A 437 20.68 7.84 -16.22
CA GLN A 437 21.37 8.78 -15.34
C GLN A 437 20.76 10.18 -15.41
N ARG A 438 20.44 10.67 -16.63
CA ARG A 438 19.81 11.97 -16.84
C ARG A 438 18.48 12.09 -16.11
N VAL A 439 17.60 11.08 -16.23
CA VAL A 439 16.29 11.14 -15.55
C VAL A 439 16.41 10.92 -14.04
N ALA A 440 17.38 10.12 -13.58
CA ALA A 440 17.68 10.00 -12.17
C ALA A 440 18.08 11.35 -11.57
N GLN A 441 19.02 12.06 -12.20
CA GLN A 441 19.46 13.39 -11.75
C GLN A 441 18.33 14.42 -11.77
N LYS A 442 17.40 14.32 -12.72
CA LYS A 442 16.31 15.26 -12.92
C LYS A 442 15.14 15.05 -11.95
N TYR A 443 14.74 13.80 -11.69
CA TYR A 443 13.51 13.48 -10.97
C TYR A 443 13.72 12.86 -9.59
N ILE A 444 14.88 12.23 -9.34
CA ILE A 444 15.26 11.77 -8.00
C ILE A 444 16.04 12.90 -7.36
N LEU A 445 15.44 13.59 -6.39
CA LEU A 445 15.99 14.79 -5.78
C LEU A 445 16.09 14.62 -4.26
N PRO A 446 17.11 13.90 -3.76
CA PRO A 446 17.28 13.63 -2.33
C PRO A 446 17.34 14.90 -1.47
N ASP A 447 18.00 15.95 -1.97
CA ASP A 447 18.12 17.24 -1.27
C ASP A 447 16.83 18.07 -1.25
N LYS A 448 15.80 17.64 -1.97
CA LYS A 448 14.48 18.27 -2.06
C LYS A 448 13.34 17.31 -1.71
N ALA A 449 13.68 16.15 -1.14
CA ALA A 449 12.73 15.09 -0.87
C ALA A 449 11.79 15.43 0.30
N ALA A 450 10.56 14.93 0.21
CA ALA A 450 9.67 14.81 1.36
C ALA A 450 9.99 13.47 2.03
N ILE A 451 10.44 13.49 3.27
CA ILE A 451 10.62 12.29 4.09
C ILE A 451 9.43 12.21 5.04
N VAL A 452 8.67 11.12 4.98
CA VAL A 452 7.57 10.83 5.89
C VAL A 452 7.91 9.55 6.63
N ILE A 453 7.76 9.56 7.95
CA ILE A 453 7.97 8.38 8.78
C ILE A 453 6.76 8.21 9.70
N VAL A 454 6.09 7.07 9.61
CA VAL A 454 5.02 6.70 10.54
C VAL A 454 5.57 5.67 11.52
N GLY A 455 5.62 6.01 12.79
CA GLY A 455 6.26 5.18 13.82
C GLY A 455 6.20 5.83 15.20
N ASP A 456 6.83 5.20 16.19
CA ASP A 456 6.90 5.76 17.54
C ASP A 456 7.85 6.97 17.56
N ALA A 457 7.28 8.18 17.66
CA ALA A 457 8.06 9.41 17.54
C ALA A 457 9.08 9.57 18.67
N GLU A 458 8.78 9.10 19.88
CA GLU A 458 9.70 9.16 21.03
C GLU A 458 10.96 8.30 20.81
N GLU A 459 10.84 7.20 20.06
CA GLU A 459 11.95 6.27 19.80
C GLU A 459 12.81 6.66 18.59
N ILE A 460 12.23 7.38 17.62
CA ILE A 460 12.92 7.68 16.34
C ILE A 460 13.41 9.12 16.22
N LEU A 461 12.73 10.10 16.83
CA LEU A 461 12.96 11.53 16.56
C LEU A 461 14.43 11.94 16.64
N ASP A 462 15.09 11.61 17.76
CA ASP A 462 16.49 11.99 17.98
C ASP A 462 17.45 11.41 16.95
N LYS A 463 17.11 10.26 16.36
CA LYS A 463 17.94 9.57 15.36
C LYS A 463 17.76 10.12 13.96
N VAL A 464 16.60 10.74 13.66
CA VAL A 464 16.24 11.16 12.30
C VAL A 464 16.16 12.67 12.12
N LYS A 465 16.07 13.46 13.20
CA LYS A 465 15.94 14.93 13.14
C LYS A 465 17.03 15.66 12.35
N THR A 466 18.18 15.04 12.14
CA THR A 466 19.29 15.60 11.36
C THR A 466 19.12 15.48 9.85
N TYR A 467 18.15 14.68 9.37
CA TYR A 467 17.93 14.50 7.92
C TYR A 467 17.35 15.73 7.25
N ALA A 468 16.62 16.59 7.96
CA ALA A 468 16.02 17.81 7.42
C ALA A 468 16.02 18.93 8.45
N SER A 469 16.22 20.18 8.01
CA SER A 469 16.10 21.37 8.86
C SER A 469 14.64 21.66 9.23
N LYS A 470 13.71 21.38 8.31
CA LYS A 470 12.28 21.52 8.52
C LYS A 470 11.68 20.18 8.94
N LEU A 471 11.22 20.14 10.19
CA LEU A 471 10.61 18.99 10.84
C LEU A 471 9.19 19.32 11.30
N GLU A 472 8.24 18.43 11.03
CA GLU A 472 6.87 18.48 11.55
C GLU A 472 6.52 17.14 12.20
N ILE A 473 5.70 17.16 13.26
CA ILE A 473 5.14 15.94 13.87
C ILE A 473 3.61 16.06 13.86
N PHE A 474 2.93 14.96 13.52
CA PHE A 474 1.48 14.83 13.55
C PHE A 474 1.08 13.61 14.38
N ASP A 475 -0.13 13.59 14.94
CA ASP A 475 -0.74 12.36 15.45
C ASP A 475 -1.40 11.56 14.31
N THR A 476 -1.93 10.38 14.62
CA THR A 476 -2.64 9.53 13.66
C THR A 476 -3.97 10.12 13.15
N GLU A 477 -4.45 11.21 13.74
CA GLU A 477 -5.63 11.95 13.28
C GLU A 477 -5.25 13.10 12.34
N GLY A 478 -3.95 13.33 12.13
CA GLY A 478 -3.43 14.40 11.28
C GLY A 478 -3.37 15.76 11.97
N ASN A 479 -3.46 15.82 13.31
CA ASN A 479 -3.29 17.05 14.06
C ASN A 479 -1.81 17.32 14.34
N PRO A 480 -1.32 18.55 14.12
CA PRO A 480 0.08 18.91 14.37
C PRO A 480 0.40 18.82 15.86
N GLN A 481 1.58 18.29 16.18
CA GLN A 481 2.09 18.10 17.53
C GLN A 481 3.30 18.99 17.79
N ASN A 482 3.50 19.39 19.05
CA ASN A 482 4.69 20.14 19.44
C ASN A 482 5.89 19.19 19.58
N ILE A 483 6.97 19.47 18.85
CA ILE A 483 8.22 18.68 18.87
C ILE A 483 8.80 18.58 20.28
N SER A 484 8.63 19.60 21.14
CA SER A 484 9.12 19.57 22.52
C SER A 484 8.49 18.46 23.36
N ASN A 485 7.32 17.93 22.96
CA ASN A 485 6.67 16.82 23.65
C ASN A 485 7.42 15.48 23.45
N TYR A 486 8.27 15.41 22.43
CA TYR A 486 9.01 14.21 22.02
C TYR A 486 10.51 14.33 22.20
N ALA A 487 11.00 15.55 22.46
CA ALA A 487 12.37 15.73 22.88
C ALA A 487 12.55 14.91 24.16
N LYS A 488 13.43 13.91 24.12
CA LYS A 488 13.91 13.30 25.35
C LYS A 488 14.51 14.46 26.15
N SER A 489 13.84 14.87 27.22
CA SER A 489 14.46 15.77 28.20
C SER A 489 15.82 15.18 28.48
N ASP A 490 16.89 15.98 28.58
CA ASP A 490 18.17 15.52 29.11
C ASP A 490 17.88 14.84 30.47
N GLU A 491 17.64 13.53 30.43
CA GLU A 491 17.13 12.79 31.57
C GLU A 491 18.29 12.80 32.54
N LYS A 492 18.09 13.42 33.70
CA LYS A 492 19.02 13.32 34.82
C LYS A 492 19.44 11.84 34.94
N PRO A 493 20.73 11.56 35.13
CA PRO A 493 21.23 10.19 35.18
C PRO A 493 20.35 9.34 36.11
N ALA A 494 19.94 8.18 35.61
CA ALA A 494 19.05 7.27 36.31
C ALA A 494 19.59 7.02 37.71
N ILE A 495 18.74 7.21 38.72
CA ILE A 495 19.15 6.92 40.10
C ILE A 495 19.38 5.40 40.26
N ASN A 496 20.30 5.02 41.13
CA ASN A 496 20.54 3.62 41.42
C ASN A 496 19.51 3.10 42.44
N VAL A 497 18.60 2.23 42.00
CA VAL A 497 17.57 1.61 42.84
C VAL A 497 17.98 0.26 43.44
N SER A 498 19.20 -0.23 43.16
CA SER A 498 19.67 -1.53 43.63
C SER A 498 19.68 -1.63 45.16
N GLY A 499 19.26 -2.78 45.68
CA GLY A 499 19.23 -3.06 47.11
C GLY A 499 17.86 -3.55 47.60
N LYS A 500 17.75 -3.68 48.92
CA LYS A 500 16.53 -4.16 49.58
C LYS A 500 15.60 -3.00 49.89
N TRP A 501 14.31 -3.16 49.61
CA TRP A 501 13.26 -2.18 49.90
C TRP A 501 12.13 -2.83 50.69
N GLU A 502 11.62 -2.12 51.68
CA GLU A 502 10.39 -2.47 52.40
C GLU A 502 9.29 -1.54 51.96
N LEU A 503 8.21 -2.08 51.39
CA LEU A 503 7.06 -1.34 50.91
C LEU A 503 5.81 -1.70 51.72
N THR A 504 4.95 -0.71 51.93
CA THR A 504 3.62 -0.83 52.49
C THR A 504 2.60 -0.39 51.44
N ILE A 505 1.76 -1.32 51.01
CA ILE A 505 0.59 -1.08 50.16
C ILE A 505 -0.55 -0.61 51.04
N ASP A 506 -1.14 0.52 50.67
CA ASP A 506 -2.35 1.03 51.29
C ASP A 506 -3.57 0.35 50.66
N ALA A 507 -4.22 -0.51 51.45
CA ALA A 507 -5.42 -1.25 51.05
C ALA A 507 -6.69 -0.72 51.74
N SER A 508 -6.60 0.45 52.40
CA SER A 508 -7.71 1.04 53.15
C SER A 508 -8.96 1.30 52.29
N MET A 509 -8.76 1.65 51.02
CA MET A 509 -9.84 1.83 50.03
C MET A 509 -10.67 0.56 49.78
N MET A 510 -10.15 -0.61 50.14
CA MET A 510 -10.85 -1.90 50.03
C MET A 510 -11.39 -2.40 51.38
N GLY A 511 -11.29 -1.61 52.45
CA GLY A 511 -11.65 -2.05 53.80
C GLY A 511 -10.72 -3.14 54.36
N ALA A 512 -9.52 -3.30 53.77
CA ALA A 512 -8.55 -4.33 54.15
C ALA A 512 -7.34 -3.71 54.87
N PRO A 513 -6.65 -4.46 55.75
CA PRO A 513 -5.43 -3.97 56.38
C PRO A 513 -4.30 -3.81 55.36
N ASN A 514 -3.44 -2.81 55.57
CA ASN A 514 -2.26 -2.56 54.74
C ASN A 514 -1.37 -3.79 54.64
N GLN A 515 -0.79 -3.99 53.46
CA GLN A 515 0.05 -5.14 53.16
C GLN A 515 1.51 -4.73 53.05
N ASN A 516 2.39 -5.47 53.70
CA ASN A 516 3.83 -5.23 53.61
C ASN A 516 4.45 -6.22 52.62
N LEU A 517 5.40 -5.73 51.84
CA LEU A 517 6.20 -6.55 50.93
C LEU A 517 7.64 -6.06 50.88
N THR A 518 8.54 -6.98 50.53
CA THR A 518 9.96 -6.72 50.39
C THR A 518 10.37 -6.86 48.93
N LEU A 519 11.10 -5.89 48.40
CA LEU A 519 11.76 -5.98 47.09
C LEU A 519 13.26 -6.18 47.29
N LEU A 520 13.86 -7.04 46.47
CA LEU A 520 15.31 -7.08 46.28
C LEU A 520 15.58 -6.75 44.81
N LEU A 521 16.18 -5.58 44.57
CA LEU A 521 16.40 -5.05 43.22
C LEU A 521 17.88 -5.09 42.85
N GLU A 522 18.16 -5.47 41.61
CA GLU A 522 19.45 -5.33 40.94
C GLU A 522 19.27 -4.47 39.70
N GLN A 523 20.16 -3.50 39.50
CA GLN A 523 20.11 -2.60 38.35
C GLN A 523 21.38 -2.73 37.51
N LYS A 524 21.20 -2.86 36.20
CA LYS A 524 22.26 -2.73 35.20
C LYS A 524 21.82 -1.70 34.17
N ASP A 525 22.55 -0.60 34.08
CA ASP A 525 22.17 0.59 33.30
C ASP A 525 20.77 1.09 33.66
N THR A 526 19.83 1.06 32.72
CA THR A 526 18.41 1.41 32.95
C THR A 526 17.54 0.19 33.26
N LEU A 527 18.06 -1.03 33.17
CA LEU A 527 17.29 -2.26 33.37
C LEU A 527 17.33 -2.67 34.84
N VAL A 528 16.18 -3.09 35.36
CA VAL A 528 16.02 -3.57 36.73
C VAL A 528 15.45 -4.97 36.73
N THR A 529 16.10 -5.86 37.46
CA THR A 529 15.65 -7.20 37.78
C THR A 529 15.55 -7.36 39.28
N GLY A 530 14.83 -8.37 39.75
CA GLY A 530 14.69 -8.57 41.19
C GLY A 530 13.57 -9.52 41.58
N THR A 531 13.42 -9.68 42.89
CA THR A 531 12.38 -10.52 43.49
C THR A 531 11.50 -9.72 44.43
N VAL A 532 10.23 -10.10 44.48
CA VAL A 532 9.22 -9.58 45.41
C VAL A 532 8.89 -10.69 46.40
N ASP A 533 8.93 -10.39 47.69
CA ASP A 533 8.45 -11.27 48.76
C ASP A 533 7.26 -10.62 49.46
N SER A 534 6.15 -11.33 49.55
CA SER A 534 4.87 -10.81 50.05
C SER A 534 4.05 -11.90 50.73
N ALA A 535 2.98 -11.51 51.42
CA ALA A 535 2.02 -12.47 51.98
C ALA A 535 1.33 -13.37 50.92
N LEU A 536 1.38 -12.96 49.64
CA LEU A 536 0.86 -13.74 48.50
C LEU A 536 1.89 -14.71 47.91
N GLY A 537 3.12 -14.73 48.44
CA GLY A 537 4.23 -15.54 47.95
C GLY A 537 5.31 -14.71 47.26
N LYS A 538 6.30 -15.43 46.71
CA LYS A 538 7.44 -14.85 45.99
C LYS A 538 7.12 -14.67 44.51
N ALA A 539 7.56 -13.55 43.95
CA ALA A 539 7.40 -13.22 42.54
C ALA A 539 8.69 -12.62 41.96
N GLU A 540 8.82 -12.68 40.63
CA GLU A 540 9.93 -12.05 39.91
C GLU A 540 9.50 -10.74 39.26
N ILE A 541 10.45 -9.80 39.20
CA ILE A 541 10.31 -8.55 38.47
C ILE A 541 10.74 -8.79 37.03
N GLN A 542 9.82 -8.56 36.10
CA GLN A 542 10.02 -8.59 34.66
C GLN A 542 9.93 -7.18 34.08
N ASN A 543 10.67 -6.94 33.00
CA ASN A 543 10.65 -5.65 32.26
C ASN A 543 10.89 -4.41 33.12
N GLY A 544 11.63 -4.54 34.23
CA GLY A 544 11.96 -3.42 35.11
C GLY A 544 12.85 -2.40 34.40
N LYS A 545 12.48 -1.13 34.48
CA LYS A 545 13.22 0.00 33.90
C LYS A 545 13.24 1.19 34.84
N VAL A 546 14.38 1.86 34.94
CA VAL A 546 14.53 3.15 35.62
C VAL A 546 14.82 4.23 34.59
N ARG A 547 14.06 5.33 34.67
CA ARG A 547 14.24 6.55 33.87
C ARG A 547 14.20 7.76 34.80
N GLY A 548 15.30 8.51 34.88
CA GLY A 548 15.48 9.55 35.89
C GLY A 548 15.31 9.02 37.31
N ASN A 549 14.26 9.47 38.00
CA ASN A 549 13.90 9.02 39.35
C ASN A 549 12.67 8.07 39.38
N ARG A 550 12.22 7.59 38.22
CA ARG A 550 11.02 6.75 38.10
C ARG A 550 11.41 5.31 37.80
N LEU A 551 10.77 4.37 38.50
CA LEU A 551 10.86 2.92 38.29
C LEU A 551 9.53 2.43 37.72
N SER A 552 9.58 1.71 36.59
CA SER A 552 8.45 0.97 36.04
C SER A 552 8.80 -0.50 35.94
N ALA A 553 7.92 -1.40 36.38
CA ALA A 553 8.16 -2.84 36.36
C ALA A 553 6.86 -3.64 36.22
N THR A 554 6.97 -4.85 35.71
CA THR A 554 5.90 -5.85 35.75
C THR A 554 6.27 -6.93 36.79
N VAL A 555 5.34 -7.30 37.66
CA VAL A 555 5.52 -8.37 38.65
C VAL A 555 4.50 -9.46 38.37
N VAL A 556 4.97 -10.70 38.24
CA VAL A 556 4.11 -11.86 38.00
C VAL A 556 4.09 -12.76 39.22
N PHE A 557 2.94 -12.84 39.88
CA PHE A 557 2.75 -13.72 41.04
C PHE A 557 2.20 -15.07 40.59
N SER A 558 2.78 -16.15 41.09
CA SER A 558 2.22 -17.51 40.95
C SER A 558 1.50 -17.89 42.23
N VAL A 559 0.20 -18.19 42.16
CA VAL A 559 -0.59 -18.58 43.33
C VAL A 559 -0.41 -20.07 43.61
N PRO A 560 0.13 -20.49 44.78
CA PRO A 560 0.32 -21.91 45.08
C PRO A 560 -1.01 -22.67 45.07
N GLY A 561 -1.09 -23.77 44.30
CA GLY A 561 -2.29 -24.62 44.22
C GLY A 561 -3.36 -24.17 43.20
N GLN A 562 -3.13 -23.09 42.45
CA GLN A 562 -3.96 -22.68 41.32
C GLN A 562 -3.08 -22.42 40.09
N ASN A 563 -3.49 -22.91 38.90
CA ASN A 563 -2.82 -22.59 37.63
C ASN A 563 -3.18 -21.16 37.17
N MET A 564 -2.98 -20.17 38.04
CA MET A 564 -3.34 -18.78 37.79
C MET A 564 -2.13 -17.89 38.09
N GLN A 565 -1.76 -17.06 37.11
CA GLN A 565 -0.74 -16.02 37.25
C GLN A 565 -1.43 -14.66 37.36
N LEU A 566 -1.02 -13.86 38.34
CA LEU A 566 -1.50 -12.50 38.54
C LEU A 566 -0.42 -11.52 38.10
N GLU A 567 -0.77 -10.58 37.23
CA GLU A 567 0.16 -9.59 36.69
C GLU A 567 -0.10 -8.22 37.30
N ALA A 568 0.92 -7.67 37.97
CA ALA A 568 0.88 -6.37 38.59
C ALA A 568 1.86 -5.41 37.88
N LYS A 569 1.36 -4.27 37.42
CA LYS A 569 2.20 -3.17 36.91
C LYS A 569 2.56 -2.24 38.04
N VAL A 570 3.85 -2.03 38.25
CA VAL A 570 4.41 -1.16 39.29
C VAL A 570 4.93 0.11 38.62
N ASN A 571 4.48 1.25 39.13
CA ASN A 571 5.03 2.55 38.78
C ASN A 571 5.40 3.28 40.06
N ALA A 572 6.66 3.68 40.19
CA ALA A 572 7.18 4.31 41.39
C ALA A 572 8.06 5.50 41.08
N GLU A 573 8.07 6.48 41.97
CA GLU A 573 9.05 7.53 42.06
C GLU A 573 9.96 7.24 43.26
N VAL A 574 11.25 7.31 43.04
CA VAL A 574 12.28 7.03 44.05
C VAL A 574 13.06 8.31 44.32
N LYS A 575 13.16 8.68 45.58
CA LYS A 575 13.92 9.85 46.03
C LYS A 575 14.80 9.43 47.20
N GLU A 576 16.11 9.42 46.97
CA GLU A 576 17.09 8.92 47.94
C GLU A 576 16.75 7.49 48.41
N ASN A 577 16.42 7.32 49.69
CA ASN A 577 16.05 6.04 50.29
C ASN A 577 14.52 5.86 50.43
N GLN A 578 13.70 6.63 49.72
CA GLN A 578 12.25 6.51 49.72
C GLN A 578 11.71 6.16 48.34
N MET A 579 10.69 5.30 48.30
CA MET A 579 9.97 4.90 47.10
C MET A 579 8.47 5.10 47.33
N LYS A 580 7.79 5.79 46.43
CA LYS A 580 6.33 5.96 46.47
C LYS A 580 5.75 5.70 45.10
N GLY A 581 4.61 5.05 45.03
CA GLY A 581 4.07 4.65 43.74
C GLY A 581 2.71 4.01 43.81
N SER A 582 2.36 3.32 42.74
CA SER A 582 1.14 2.54 42.63
C SER A 582 1.42 1.16 42.04
N ILE A 583 0.63 0.19 42.48
CA ILE A 583 0.57 -1.16 41.94
C ILE A 583 -0.80 -1.36 41.30
N SER A 584 -0.83 -1.65 40.01
CA SER A 584 -2.05 -1.88 39.24
C SER A 584 -2.18 -3.37 38.93
N LEU A 585 -3.21 -4.02 39.46
CA LEU A 585 -3.55 -5.42 39.18
C LEU A 585 -4.40 -5.48 37.91
N THR A 586 -3.77 -5.92 36.81
CA THR A 586 -4.34 -5.81 35.46
C THR A 586 -5.65 -6.60 35.32
N GLN A 587 -5.74 -7.78 35.94
CA GLN A 587 -6.91 -8.65 35.90
C GLN A 587 -8.10 -8.12 36.73
N MET A 588 -7.86 -7.19 37.66
CA MET A 588 -8.87 -6.69 38.60
C MET A 588 -9.21 -5.22 38.39
N SER A 589 -8.59 -4.55 37.40
CA SER A 589 -8.72 -3.10 37.16
C SER A 589 -8.57 -2.26 38.44
N LEU A 590 -7.70 -2.71 39.34
CA LEU A 590 -7.51 -2.14 40.67
C LEU A 590 -6.11 -1.54 40.77
N THR A 591 -6.02 -0.31 41.26
CA THR A 591 -4.73 0.37 41.50
C THR A 591 -4.64 0.78 42.96
N LEU A 592 -3.61 0.30 43.65
CA LEU A 592 -3.35 0.58 45.06
C LEU A 592 -2.09 1.43 45.21
N PRO A 593 -2.12 2.51 46.00
CA PRO A 593 -0.92 3.28 46.29
C PRO A 593 -0.03 2.53 47.28
N PHE A 594 1.27 2.78 47.21
CA PHE A 594 2.24 2.27 48.18
C PHE A 594 3.29 3.31 48.51
N SER A 595 3.92 3.11 49.66
CA SER A 595 5.12 3.84 50.06
C SER A 595 6.11 2.89 50.70
N GLY A 596 7.40 3.20 50.62
CA GLY A 596 8.42 2.36 51.19
C GLY A 596 9.77 3.01 51.26
N LYS A 597 10.71 2.28 51.85
CA LYS A 597 12.04 2.76 52.17
C LYS A 597 13.10 1.71 51.85
N LYS A 598 14.30 2.19 51.51
CA LYS A 598 15.47 1.34 51.33
C LYS A 598 15.98 0.88 52.69
N VAL A 599 16.36 -0.39 52.78
CA VAL A 599 16.94 -0.99 53.97
C VAL A 599 18.35 -1.42 53.60
N ASN A 600 19.33 -1.00 54.41
CA ASN A 600 20.74 -1.35 54.23
C ASN A 600 21.01 -2.80 54.61
#